data_AF-A0A2I1M1H8-F1
#
_entry.id   AF-A0A2I1M1H8-F1
#
_cell.length_a   1.000
_cell.length_b   1.000
_cell.length_c   1.000
_cell.angle_alpha   90.00
_cell.angle_beta   90.00
_cell.angle_gamma   90.00
#
_symmetry.space_group_name_H-M   'P 1'
#
loop_
_entity.id
_entity.type
_entity.pdbx_description
1 polymer ?
#
loop_
_entity_poly.entity_id
_entity_poly.type
_entity_poly.pdbx_seq_one_letter_code
_entity_poly.pdbx_strand_id
1 'polypeptide(L)'
;MLATKYAKALTPIDWWNDGVTLGMSAKLALAYVSMLSASRKAGVSYADILLQLAGHKNDIAHLLAGGYVPVRANTDPQMIAYKMFNAYQHKATQFPNVRPLSFEEKLSDTDWQAIEEFLEAARRELDMVSVTDAVLSANRGSQDVYDNDPSVKQYMRVIHPELSRTGSCGLCIAAATRWYSKSTLMPIHAHCHCTTAPVVDGEDWLLKLGTNSSMLNTLYTVGGSTSGRDLKKFSVSAAPHGELGHVLINSHGRVIGVVDTWTPPDKEMGRTQLQQMAERVEQTMSVIKRVQDTMKPEKFTFGSRTFTIKPDSARTGMLARSLGWHEQTLRALRSYLGQAS
;
A
#
# COMPACT_ATOMS: atom_id res chain seq x y z
N MET A 1 -6.90 -11.85 5.09
CA MET A 1 -8.37 -12.06 5.18
C MET A 1 -9.14 -11.29 4.10
N LEU A 2 -8.85 -10.01 3.85
CA LEU A 2 -9.44 -9.26 2.71
C LEU A 2 -9.07 -9.89 1.35
N ALA A 3 -7.79 -10.11 1.08
CA ALA A 3 -7.32 -10.68 -0.20
C ALA A 3 -8.03 -11.99 -0.56
N THR A 4 -8.21 -12.90 0.41
CA THR A 4 -8.91 -14.18 0.24
C THR A 4 -10.41 -14.01 -0.04
N LYS A 5 -11.08 -13.03 0.59
CA LYS A 5 -12.50 -12.73 0.35
C LYS A 5 -12.74 -12.13 -1.04
N TYR A 6 -11.82 -11.29 -1.52
CA TYR A 6 -11.89 -10.69 -2.85
C TYR A 6 -11.44 -11.65 -3.96
N ALA A 7 -10.44 -12.49 -3.70
CA ALA A 7 -10.00 -13.55 -4.61
C ALA A 7 -11.06 -14.62 -4.82
N LYS A 8 -11.95 -14.85 -3.84
CA LYS A 8 -13.13 -15.72 -4.00
C LYS A 8 -14.34 -15.05 -4.66
N ALA A 9 -14.32 -13.72 -4.82
CA ALA A 9 -15.41 -12.99 -5.49
C ALA A 9 -15.34 -13.08 -7.02
N LEU A 10 -14.18 -13.47 -7.54
CA LEU A 10 -13.85 -13.71 -8.94
C LEU A 10 -13.36 -15.16 -9.08
N THR A 11 -13.62 -15.83 -10.20
CA THR A 11 -12.94 -17.09 -10.54
C THR A 11 -11.70 -16.82 -11.41
N PRO A 12 -10.79 -17.79 -11.54
CA PRO A 12 -9.60 -17.64 -12.37
C PRO A 12 -9.86 -17.11 -13.80
N ILE A 13 -10.98 -17.50 -14.44
CA ILE A 13 -11.33 -16.98 -15.78
C ILE A 13 -11.66 -15.49 -15.79
N ASP A 14 -12.26 -14.98 -14.72
CA ASP A 14 -12.64 -13.57 -14.60
C ASP A 14 -11.40 -12.66 -14.58
N TRP A 15 -10.24 -13.21 -14.17
CA TRP A 15 -8.99 -12.47 -14.07
C TRP A 15 -8.37 -12.17 -15.45
N TRP A 16 -8.92 -12.73 -16.54
CA TRP A 16 -8.50 -12.51 -17.93
C TRP A 16 -9.35 -11.49 -18.71
N ASN A 17 -10.29 -10.83 -18.02
CA ASN A 17 -11.10 -9.76 -18.58
C ASN A 17 -10.79 -8.44 -17.87
N ASP A 18 -10.16 -7.49 -18.57
CA ASP A 18 -9.77 -6.22 -17.96
C ASP A 18 -10.97 -5.41 -17.46
N GLY A 19 -12.15 -5.56 -18.08
CA GLY A 19 -13.36 -4.90 -17.60
C GLY A 19 -13.77 -5.37 -16.20
N VAL A 20 -13.48 -6.62 -15.84
CA VAL A 20 -13.80 -7.20 -14.53
C VAL A 20 -12.70 -6.88 -13.52
N THR A 21 -11.44 -7.09 -13.91
CA THR A 21 -10.30 -6.85 -13.01
C THR A 21 -10.12 -5.36 -12.71
N LEU A 22 -10.39 -4.45 -13.64
CA LEU A 22 -10.37 -3.01 -13.37
C LEU A 22 -11.47 -2.58 -12.38
N GLY A 23 -12.67 -3.17 -12.46
CA GLY A 23 -13.74 -2.89 -11.50
C GLY A 23 -13.42 -3.39 -10.10
N MET A 24 -12.87 -4.61 -10.00
CA MET A 24 -12.39 -5.12 -8.71
C MET A 24 -11.23 -4.29 -8.18
N SER A 25 -10.29 -3.90 -9.04
CA SER A 25 -9.16 -3.03 -8.68
C SER A 25 -9.64 -1.67 -8.19
N ALA A 26 -10.68 -1.10 -8.80
CA ALA A 26 -11.28 0.17 -8.39
C ALA A 26 -11.83 0.07 -6.96
N LYS A 27 -12.56 -1.01 -6.68
CA LYS A 27 -13.10 -1.30 -5.35
C LYS A 27 -12.01 -1.50 -4.31
N LEU A 28 -10.97 -2.27 -4.64
CA LEU A 28 -9.82 -2.49 -3.75
C LEU A 28 -9.06 -1.20 -3.49
N ALA A 29 -8.87 -0.37 -4.52
CA ALA A 29 -8.21 0.92 -4.39
C ALA A 29 -8.98 1.90 -3.50
N LEU A 30 -10.31 1.89 -3.52
CA LEU A 30 -11.11 2.68 -2.59
C LEU A 30 -10.92 2.23 -1.13
N ALA A 31 -10.91 0.91 -0.89
CA ALA A 31 -10.61 0.35 0.43
C ALA A 31 -9.20 0.71 0.89
N TYR A 32 -8.24 0.68 -0.04
CA TYR A 32 -6.86 1.06 0.17
C TYR A 32 -6.71 2.55 0.52
N VAL A 33 -7.31 3.46 -0.25
CA VAL A 33 -7.36 4.91 0.02
C VAL A 33 -7.95 5.19 1.41
N SER A 34 -9.03 4.50 1.76
CA SER A 34 -9.68 4.64 3.07
C SER A 34 -8.80 4.12 4.21
N MET A 35 -8.13 2.97 4.00
CA MET A 35 -7.15 2.43 4.93
C MET A 35 -6.00 3.41 5.17
N LEU A 36 -5.39 3.96 4.11
CA LEU A 36 -4.31 4.92 4.24
C LEU A 36 -4.75 6.19 4.97
N SER A 37 -5.96 6.67 4.69
CA SER A 37 -6.54 7.83 5.39
C SER A 37 -6.75 7.55 6.88
N ALA A 38 -7.23 6.35 7.23
CA ALA A 38 -7.38 5.92 8.63
C ALA A 38 -6.03 5.76 9.33
N SER A 39 -5.06 5.11 8.68
CA SER A 39 -3.69 4.96 9.20
C SER A 39 -3.02 6.32 9.44
N ARG A 40 -3.19 7.27 8.52
CA ARG A 40 -2.72 8.64 8.70
C ARG A 40 -3.32 9.30 9.94
N LYS A 41 -4.65 9.24 10.08
CA LYS A 41 -5.36 9.79 11.25
C LYS A 41 -4.86 9.17 12.55
N ALA A 42 -4.66 7.86 12.59
CA ALA A 42 -4.08 7.18 13.73
C ALA A 42 -2.67 7.71 14.06
N GLY A 43 -1.84 7.96 13.04
CA GLY A 43 -0.52 8.56 13.21
C GLY A 43 -0.53 10.00 13.73
N VAL A 44 -1.48 10.83 13.25
CA VAL A 44 -1.71 12.19 13.75
C VAL A 44 -2.13 12.15 15.23
N SER A 45 -3.12 11.34 15.57
CA SER A 45 -3.59 11.19 16.96
C SER A 45 -2.51 10.63 17.89
N TYR A 46 -1.74 9.65 17.41
CA TYR A 46 -0.60 9.12 18.16
C TYR A 46 0.39 10.23 18.51
N ALA A 47 0.83 11.01 17.52
CA ALA A 47 1.79 12.10 17.72
C ALA A 47 1.28 13.20 18.66
N ASP A 48 0.02 13.57 18.53
CA ASP A 48 -0.62 14.55 19.42
C ASP A 48 -0.63 14.07 20.88
N ILE A 49 -0.98 12.80 21.13
CA ILE A 49 -0.91 12.21 22.48
C ILE A 49 0.52 12.28 23.03
N LEU A 50 1.53 11.98 22.22
CA LEU A 50 2.93 12.04 22.68
C LEU A 50 3.35 13.46 23.06
N LEU A 51 2.93 14.46 22.29
CA LEU A 51 3.21 15.86 22.60
C LEU A 51 2.46 16.32 23.84
N GLN A 52 1.20 15.90 24.03
CA GLN A 52 0.44 16.18 25.25
C GLN A 52 1.10 15.57 26.49
N LEU A 53 1.62 14.34 26.38
CA LEU A 53 2.40 13.71 27.45
C LEU A 53 3.70 14.47 27.76
N ALA A 54 4.29 15.11 26.75
CA ALA A 54 5.43 16.02 26.93
C ALA A 54 5.01 17.42 27.44
N GLY A 55 3.72 17.70 27.61
CA GLY A 55 3.20 19.00 28.08
C GLY A 55 2.88 20.01 26.98
N HIS A 56 2.93 19.60 25.71
CA HIS A 56 2.67 20.44 24.54
C HIS A 56 1.25 20.25 24.02
N LYS A 57 0.60 21.35 23.61
CA LYS A 57 -0.73 21.32 22.98
C LYS A 57 -0.60 21.78 21.53
N ASN A 58 -1.21 21.04 20.62
CA ASN A 58 -1.23 21.37 19.20
C ASN A 58 -2.67 21.44 18.67
N ASP A 59 -2.93 22.35 17.73
CA ASP A 59 -4.16 22.34 16.95
C ASP A 59 -4.00 21.38 15.76
N ILE A 60 -4.50 20.16 15.94
CA ILE A 60 -4.45 19.10 14.91
C ILE A 60 -5.73 19.00 14.07
N ALA A 61 -6.72 19.88 14.27
CA ALA A 61 -8.03 19.75 13.62
C ALA A 61 -7.91 19.73 12.09
N HIS A 62 -7.03 20.59 11.55
CA HIS A 62 -6.74 20.68 10.11
C HIS A 62 -5.99 19.44 9.55
N LEU A 63 -5.25 18.71 10.41
CA LEU A 63 -4.55 17.47 10.05
C LEU A 63 -5.51 16.26 10.07
N LEU A 64 -6.43 16.21 11.04
CA LEU A 64 -7.48 15.19 11.13
C LEU A 64 -8.56 15.36 10.07
N ALA A 65 -8.85 16.61 9.67
CA ALA A 65 -9.69 16.92 8.52
C ALA A 65 -8.99 16.60 7.18
N GLY A 66 -7.68 16.36 7.19
CA GLY A 66 -6.91 16.04 5.98
C GLY A 66 -7.38 14.75 5.32
N GLY A 67 -7.80 14.85 4.06
CA GLY A 67 -8.17 13.73 3.21
C GLY A 67 -7.00 12.83 2.82
N TYR A 68 -7.16 12.08 1.74
CA TYR A 68 -6.15 11.15 1.24
C TYR A 68 -4.84 11.87 0.89
N VAL A 69 -3.75 11.48 1.55
CA VAL A 69 -2.37 11.82 1.18
C VAL A 69 -1.70 10.53 0.74
N PRO A 70 -1.18 10.46 -0.49
CA PRO A 70 -0.52 9.26 -0.97
C PRO A 70 0.81 9.10 -0.26
N VAL A 71 1.26 7.85 -0.11
CA VAL A 71 2.58 7.55 0.46
C VAL A 71 3.66 7.40 -0.62
N ARG A 72 3.24 7.24 -1.87
CA ARG A 72 4.11 7.12 -3.04
C ARG A 72 3.71 8.19 -4.04
N ALA A 73 4.70 8.91 -4.54
CA ALA A 73 4.43 9.88 -5.57
C ALA A 73 4.19 9.21 -6.91
N ASN A 74 3.39 9.85 -7.76
CA ASN A 74 3.15 9.43 -9.14
C ASN A 74 2.63 7.99 -9.28
N THR A 75 1.97 7.46 -8.26
CA THR A 75 1.34 6.15 -8.30
C THR A 75 -0.17 6.26 -8.38
N ASP A 76 -0.81 5.44 -9.20
CA ASP A 76 -2.27 5.34 -9.20
C ASP A 76 -2.74 4.21 -8.26
N PRO A 77 -3.61 4.49 -7.27
CA PRO A 77 -4.10 3.48 -6.33
C PRO A 77 -4.82 2.29 -6.98
N GLN A 78 -5.59 2.53 -8.04
CA GLN A 78 -6.25 1.48 -8.82
C GLN A 78 -5.24 0.61 -9.55
N MET A 79 -4.19 1.21 -10.11
CA MET A 79 -3.14 0.45 -10.80
C MET A 79 -2.27 -0.34 -9.83
N ILE A 80 -2.05 0.17 -8.61
CA ILE A 80 -1.43 -0.59 -7.53
C ILE A 80 -2.29 -1.83 -7.22
N ALA A 81 -3.59 -1.67 -6.99
CA ALA A 81 -4.48 -2.79 -6.75
C ALA A 81 -4.49 -3.76 -7.94
N TYR A 82 -4.45 -3.25 -9.17
CA TYR A 82 -4.42 -4.06 -10.39
C TYR A 82 -3.14 -4.92 -10.53
N LYS A 83 -2.03 -4.55 -9.88
CA LYS A 83 -0.79 -5.36 -9.89
C LYS A 83 -1.00 -6.78 -9.39
N MET A 84 -1.95 -7.01 -8.47
CA MET A 84 -2.24 -8.38 -8.00
C MET A 84 -2.74 -9.27 -9.15
N PHE A 85 -3.57 -8.73 -10.05
CA PHE A 85 -4.10 -9.46 -11.20
C PHE A 85 -2.98 -9.70 -12.22
N ASN A 86 -2.11 -8.70 -12.43
CA ASN A 86 -0.92 -8.87 -13.27
C ASN A 86 0.01 -9.95 -12.74
N ALA A 87 0.25 -10.01 -11.43
CA ALA A 87 1.13 -11.01 -10.82
C ALA A 87 0.60 -12.44 -11.08
N TYR A 88 -0.71 -12.64 -10.90
CA TYR A 88 -1.37 -13.89 -11.27
C TYR A 88 -1.27 -14.18 -12.77
N GLN A 89 -1.66 -13.24 -13.63
CA GLN A 89 -1.62 -13.41 -15.09
C GLN A 89 -0.21 -13.75 -15.56
N HIS A 90 0.81 -13.05 -15.06
CA HIS A 90 2.21 -13.28 -15.40
C HIS A 90 2.65 -14.70 -15.03
N LYS A 91 2.31 -15.17 -13.83
CA LYS A 91 2.60 -16.56 -13.43
C LYS A 91 1.80 -17.55 -14.29
N ALA A 92 0.49 -17.36 -14.45
CA ALA A 92 -0.37 -18.22 -15.26
C ALA A 92 -0.01 -18.25 -16.75
N THR A 93 0.63 -17.20 -17.29
CA THR A 93 1.14 -17.23 -18.67
C THR A 93 2.28 -18.21 -18.87
N GLN A 94 3.07 -18.48 -17.83
CA GLN A 94 4.19 -19.43 -17.87
C GLN A 94 3.72 -20.89 -17.82
N PHE A 95 2.47 -21.12 -17.42
CA PHE A 95 1.83 -22.44 -17.36
C PHE A 95 0.53 -22.44 -18.19
N PRO A 96 0.61 -22.32 -19.52
CA PRO A 96 -0.56 -22.11 -20.38
C PRO A 96 -1.56 -23.27 -20.34
N ASN A 97 -1.09 -24.49 -20.04
CA ASN A 97 -1.92 -25.69 -19.97
C ASN A 97 -2.73 -25.79 -18.67
N VAL A 98 -2.41 -24.96 -17.67
CA VAL A 98 -2.99 -25.01 -16.33
C VAL A 98 -3.69 -23.68 -16.03
N ARG A 99 -4.83 -23.45 -16.70
CA ARG A 99 -5.66 -22.25 -16.53
C ARG A 99 -7.12 -22.65 -16.29
N PRO A 100 -7.53 -22.83 -15.03
CA PRO A 100 -8.88 -23.24 -14.71
C PRO A 100 -9.90 -22.17 -15.13
N LEU A 101 -11.10 -22.61 -15.49
CA LEU A 101 -12.23 -21.70 -15.68
C LEU A 101 -12.88 -21.33 -14.33
N SER A 102 -12.83 -22.23 -13.35
CA SER A 102 -13.49 -22.11 -12.06
C SER A 102 -12.68 -22.76 -10.94
N PHE A 103 -13.02 -22.49 -9.68
CA PHE A 103 -12.34 -23.16 -8.55
C PHE A 103 -12.82 -24.60 -8.35
N GLU A 104 -13.93 -24.97 -8.99
CA GLU A 104 -14.59 -26.26 -8.87
C GLU A 104 -14.13 -27.26 -9.95
N GLU A 105 -13.25 -26.83 -10.86
CA GLU A 105 -12.72 -27.66 -11.93
C GLU A 105 -11.85 -28.79 -11.36
N LYS A 106 -12.09 -30.02 -11.82
CA LYS A 106 -11.30 -31.18 -11.39
C LYS A 106 -9.97 -31.17 -12.15
N LEU A 107 -8.91 -30.78 -11.45
CA LEU A 107 -7.53 -30.81 -11.93
C LEU A 107 -6.69 -31.78 -11.09
N SER A 108 -5.52 -32.15 -11.62
CA SER A 108 -4.55 -32.96 -10.89
C SER A 108 -3.97 -32.18 -9.70
N ASP A 109 -3.43 -32.88 -8.69
CA ASP A 109 -2.80 -32.23 -7.54
C ASP A 109 -1.63 -31.33 -7.96
N THR A 110 -0.87 -31.73 -8.97
CA THR A 110 0.24 -30.94 -9.52
C THR A 110 -0.24 -29.65 -10.19
N ASP A 111 -1.35 -29.72 -10.91
CA ASP A 111 -1.96 -28.54 -11.55
C ASP A 111 -2.53 -27.59 -10.49
N TRP A 112 -3.13 -28.13 -9.43
CA TRP A 112 -3.60 -27.35 -8.29
C TRP A 112 -2.47 -26.65 -7.56
N GLN A 113 -1.33 -27.31 -7.36
CA GLN A 113 -0.15 -26.70 -6.75
C GLN A 113 0.33 -25.49 -7.56
N ALA A 114 0.35 -25.59 -8.90
CA ALA A 114 0.69 -24.45 -9.76
C ALA A 114 -0.31 -23.29 -9.59
N ILE A 115 -1.61 -23.57 -9.54
CA ILE A 115 -2.64 -22.54 -9.33
C ILE A 115 -2.48 -21.85 -7.97
N GLU A 116 -2.17 -22.60 -6.92
CA GLU A 116 -1.87 -22.06 -5.59
C GLU A 116 -0.69 -21.09 -5.64
N GLU A 117 0.38 -21.39 -6.38
CA GLU A 117 1.50 -20.47 -6.56
C GLU A 117 1.09 -19.17 -7.25
N PHE A 118 0.17 -19.22 -8.23
CA PHE A 118 -0.27 -18.01 -8.93
C PHE A 118 -1.09 -17.11 -8.00
N LEU A 119 -1.99 -17.72 -7.20
CA LEU A 119 -2.80 -17.01 -6.22
C LEU A 119 -1.95 -16.44 -5.09
N GLU A 120 -0.95 -17.21 -4.64
CA GLU A 120 -0.01 -16.79 -3.62
C GLU A 120 0.85 -15.61 -4.10
N ALA A 121 1.28 -15.59 -5.37
CA ALA A 121 1.98 -14.44 -5.95
C ALA A 121 1.10 -13.17 -5.93
N ALA A 122 -0.17 -13.28 -6.31
CA ALA A 122 -1.12 -12.16 -6.26
C ALA A 122 -1.37 -11.67 -4.82
N ARG A 123 -1.50 -12.60 -3.87
CA ARG A 123 -1.69 -12.29 -2.45
C ARG A 123 -0.48 -11.58 -1.86
N ARG A 124 0.73 -12.08 -2.13
CA ARG A 124 1.98 -11.48 -1.64
C ARG A 124 2.14 -10.05 -2.10
N GLU A 125 1.86 -9.76 -3.37
CA GLU A 125 1.93 -8.40 -3.91
C GLU A 125 1.00 -7.44 -3.15
N LEU A 126 -0.27 -7.83 -2.95
CA LEU A 126 -1.26 -7.00 -2.26
C LEU A 126 -0.90 -6.78 -0.78
N ASP A 127 -0.48 -7.83 -0.08
CA ASP A 127 -0.12 -7.76 1.34
C ASP A 127 1.12 -6.87 1.55
N MET A 128 2.13 -7.01 0.70
CA MET A 128 3.36 -6.22 0.73
C MET A 128 3.09 -4.72 0.62
N VAL A 129 2.32 -4.33 -0.40
CA VAL A 129 1.93 -2.95 -0.65
C VAL A 129 1.15 -2.41 0.55
N SER A 130 0.09 -3.12 0.94
CA SER A 130 -0.91 -2.59 1.87
C SER A 130 -0.33 -2.35 3.27
N VAL A 131 0.48 -3.29 3.76
CA VAL A 131 1.07 -3.18 5.10
C VAL A 131 2.12 -2.09 5.15
N THR A 132 3.02 -2.05 4.16
CA THR A 132 4.09 -1.05 4.09
C THR A 132 3.50 0.36 4.01
N ASP A 133 2.50 0.55 3.17
CA ASP A 133 1.93 1.87 2.94
C ASP A 133 1.06 2.36 4.10
N ALA A 134 0.36 1.46 4.81
CA ALA A 134 -0.32 1.82 6.05
C ALA A 134 0.67 2.39 7.09
N VAL A 135 1.82 1.74 7.26
CA VAL A 135 2.86 2.19 8.20
C VAL A 135 3.45 3.53 7.75
N LEU A 136 3.79 3.68 6.47
CA LEU A 136 4.32 4.93 5.93
C LEU A 136 3.33 6.08 6.10
N SER A 137 2.04 5.82 5.85
CA SER A 137 0.97 6.81 5.99
C SER A 137 0.81 7.29 7.44
N ALA A 138 0.83 6.36 8.40
CA ALA A 138 0.78 6.69 9.82
C ALA A 138 2.00 7.52 10.25
N ASN A 139 3.20 7.12 9.86
CA ASN A 139 4.43 7.85 10.18
C ASN A 139 4.43 9.25 9.58
N ARG A 140 3.97 9.42 8.33
CA ARG A 140 3.82 10.74 7.72
C ARG A 140 2.82 11.60 8.49
N GLY A 141 1.71 11.01 8.94
CA GLY A 141 0.75 11.63 9.85
C GLY A 141 1.41 12.17 11.12
N SER A 142 2.22 11.35 11.78
CA SER A 142 2.96 11.76 12.98
C SER A 142 3.96 12.88 12.69
N GLN A 143 4.72 12.77 11.61
CA GLN A 143 5.69 13.78 11.18
C GLN A 143 5.04 15.15 10.95
N ASP A 144 3.89 15.19 10.26
CA ASP A 144 3.22 16.47 10.01
C ASP A 144 2.78 17.16 11.30
N VAL A 145 2.40 16.42 12.35
CA VAL A 145 2.11 17.01 13.67
C VAL A 145 3.37 17.62 14.26
N TYR A 146 4.47 16.86 14.26
CA TYR A 146 5.74 17.31 14.83
C TYR A 146 6.39 18.46 14.04
N ASP A 147 6.22 18.51 12.72
CA ASP A 147 6.75 19.57 11.88
C ASP A 147 6.07 20.92 12.19
N ASN A 148 4.81 20.88 12.61
CA ASN A 148 4.05 22.06 13.04
C ASN A 148 4.34 22.50 14.49
N ASP A 149 5.10 21.71 15.27
CA ASP A 149 5.51 22.07 16.62
C ASP A 149 6.99 22.51 16.66
N PRO A 150 7.30 23.80 16.93
CA PRO A 150 8.66 24.33 16.98
C PRO A 150 9.56 23.72 18.07
N SER A 151 8.97 23.14 19.12
CA SER A 151 9.73 22.50 20.21
C SER A 151 10.36 21.18 19.78
N VAL A 152 9.80 20.53 18.75
CA VAL A 152 10.32 19.28 18.23
C VAL A 152 11.47 19.56 17.27
N LYS A 153 12.69 19.26 17.72
CA LYS A 153 13.91 19.42 16.89
C LYS A 153 14.47 18.09 16.40
N GLN A 154 14.16 17.01 17.11
CA GLN A 154 14.69 15.68 16.87
C GLN A 154 13.60 14.63 17.03
N TYR A 155 13.90 13.43 16.55
CA TYR A 155 13.02 12.27 16.53
C TYR A 155 13.73 11.03 17.01
N MET A 156 12.95 10.06 17.48
CA MET A 156 13.39 8.69 17.65
C MET A 156 12.41 7.72 16.99
N ARG A 157 12.90 6.51 16.74
CA ARG A 157 12.05 5.39 16.32
C ARG A 157 11.52 4.66 17.54
N VAL A 158 10.23 4.37 17.54
CA VAL A 158 9.59 3.45 18.49
C VAL A 158 9.29 2.17 17.75
N ILE A 159 9.87 1.06 18.21
CA ILE A 159 9.65 -0.26 17.62
C ILE A 159 8.40 -0.90 18.23
N HIS A 160 7.58 -1.53 17.39
CA HIS A 160 6.41 -2.29 17.82
C HIS A 160 6.57 -3.78 17.49
N PRO A 161 7.42 -4.52 18.23
CA PRO A 161 7.60 -5.96 18.02
C PRO A 161 6.29 -6.75 18.18
N GLU A 162 5.33 -6.25 18.96
CA GLU A 162 3.98 -6.81 19.12
C GLU A 162 3.15 -6.84 17.83
N LEU A 163 3.51 -6.02 16.84
CA LEU A 163 2.87 -6.00 15.53
C LEU A 163 3.57 -6.94 14.52
N SER A 164 4.67 -7.58 14.92
CA SER A 164 5.44 -8.50 14.08
C SER A 164 5.30 -9.94 14.52
N ARG A 165 5.07 -10.85 13.57
CA ARG A 165 5.08 -12.30 13.85
C ARG A 165 6.46 -12.86 14.14
N THR A 166 7.51 -12.18 13.67
CA THR A 166 8.91 -12.61 13.77
C THR A 166 9.76 -11.66 14.61
N GLY A 167 9.15 -10.64 15.22
CA GLY A 167 9.83 -9.60 15.98
C GLY A 167 10.38 -8.44 15.13
N SER A 168 11.11 -7.53 15.77
CA SER A 168 11.77 -6.39 15.10
C SER A 168 13.16 -6.80 14.60
N CYS A 169 13.52 -6.42 13.38
CA CYS A 169 14.85 -6.71 12.86
C CYS A 169 15.93 -5.87 13.58
N GLY A 170 17.18 -6.33 13.53
CA GLY A 170 18.29 -5.66 14.22
C GLY A 170 18.56 -4.22 13.76
N LEU A 171 18.23 -3.89 12.51
CA LEU A 171 18.31 -2.51 12.01
C LEU A 171 17.28 -1.59 12.68
N CYS A 172 16.07 -2.07 12.97
CA CYS A 172 15.05 -1.31 13.69
C CYS A 172 15.44 -1.05 15.13
N ILE A 173 16.03 -2.05 15.80
CA ILE A 173 16.55 -1.92 17.17
C ILE A 173 17.66 -0.86 17.21
N ALA A 174 18.62 -0.95 16.30
CA ALA A 174 19.67 0.06 16.17
C ALA A 174 19.10 1.44 15.80
N ALA A 175 18.05 1.50 14.99
CA ALA A 175 17.43 2.76 14.63
C ALA A 175 16.73 3.42 15.83
N ALA A 176 16.17 2.64 16.74
CA ALA A 176 15.46 3.10 17.94
C ALA A 176 16.36 3.64 19.05
N THR A 177 17.68 3.41 18.99
CA THR A 177 18.66 3.94 19.97
C THR A 177 19.28 5.29 19.58
N ARG A 178 18.81 5.90 18.48
CA ARG A 178 19.40 7.12 17.93
C ARG A 178 18.37 8.24 17.89
N TRP A 179 18.88 9.46 18.06
CA TRP A 179 18.14 10.68 17.77
C TRP A 179 18.45 11.13 16.35
N TYR A 180 17.41 11.50 15.61
CA TYR A 180 17.50 11.99 14.24
C TYR A 180 17.02 13.42 14.21
N SER A 181 17.72 14.30 13.49
CA SER A 181 17.14 15.59 13.12
C SER A 181 15.94 15.42 12.19
N LYS A 182 15.07 16.44 12.09
CA LYS A 182 13.92 16.42 11.17
C LYS A 182 14.31 16.06 9.73
N SER A 183 15.41 16.63 9.24
CA SER A 183 15.92 16.41 7.87
C SER A 183 16.58 15.05 7.64
N THR A 184 16.93 14.30 8.68
CA THR A 184 17.67 13.03 8.55
C THR A 184 16.82 11.79 8.82
N LEU A 185 15.54 11.95 9.17
CA LEU A 185 14.67 10.82 9.44
C LEU A 185 14.14 10.20 8.13
N MET A 186 14.94 9.30 7.56
CA MET A 186 14.61 8.60 6.32
C MET A 186 13.33 7.74 6.44
N PRO A 187 12.61 7.48 5.33
CA PRO A 187 11.45 6.59 5.30
C PRO A 187 11.74 5.19 5.86
N ILE A 188 10.69 4.51 6.29
CA ILE A 188 10.76 3.15 6.84
C ILE A 188 10.86 2.12 5.70
N HIS A 189 11.66 1.06 5.89
CA HIS A 189 11.74 -0.05 4.93
C HIS A 189 10.51 -0.98 5.03
N ALA A 190 10.24 -1.75 3.98
CA ALA A 190 9.17 -2.76 3.99
C ALA A 190 9.26 -3.70 5.21
N HIS A 191 8.11 -4.12 5.75
CA HIS A 191 7.94 -4.99 6.93
C HIS A 191 8.38 -4.42 8.28
N CYS A 192 8.83 -3.17 8.34
CA CYS A 192 9.16 -2.55 9.62
C CYS A 192 7.89 -2.00 10.28
N HIS A 193 7.66 -2.36 11.54
CA HIS A 193 6.54 -1.90 12.35
C HIS A 193 7.01 -0.86 13.36
N CYS A 194 7.57 0.26 12.88
CA CYS A 194 8.01 1.34 13.77
C CYS A 194 7.21 2.62 13.56
N THR A 195 7.07 3.39 14.63
CA THR A 195 6.53 4.74 14.64
C THR A 195 7.63 5.74 14.97
N THR A 196 7.28 7.02 15.03
CA THR A 196 8.19 8.11 15.39
C THR A 196 7.72 8.83 16.64
N ALA A 197 8.64 9.07 17.56
CA ALA A 197 8.42 9.90 18.74
C ALA A 197 9.23 11.20 18.64
N PRO A 198 8.69 12.34 19.09
CA PRO A 198 9.44 13.57 19.13
C PRO A 198 10.50 13.49 20.24
N VAL A 199 11.56 14.27 20.13
CA VAL A 199 12.43 14.62 21.24
C VAL A 199 12.20 16.10 21.49
N VAL A 200 11.70 16.42 22.67
CA VAL A 200 11.27 17.76 23.06
C VAL A 200 12.29 18.29 24.06
N ASP A 201 12.80 19.49 23.82
CA ASP A 201 13.79 20.16 24.69
C ASP A 201 15.04 19.33 25.04
N GLY A 202 15.43 18.43 24.14
CA GLY A 202 16.60 17.56 24.34
C GLY A 202 16.36 16.44 25.36
N GLU A 203 15.11 16.17 25.72
CA GLU A 203 14.74 15.11 26.63
C GLU A 203 14.03 13.95 25.90
N ASP A 204 14.51 12.74 26.20
CA ASP A 204 13.84 11.51 25.78
C ASP A 204 12.70 11.19 26.76
N TRP A 205 11.52 11.72 26.46
CA TRP A 205 10.32 11.49 27.27
C TRP A 205 9.83 10.02 27.22
N LEU A 206 10.19 9.23 26.21
CA LEU A 206 9.90 7.79 26.18
C LEU A 206 10.78 7.00 27.14
N LEU A 207 12.06 7.38 27.27
CA LEU A 207 12.95 6.83 28.28
C LEU A 207 12.49 7.22 29.68
N LYS A 208 12.02 8.46 29.86
CA LYS A 208 11.39 8.92 31.12
C LYS A 208 10.14 8.12 31.47
N LEU A 209 9.35 7.69 30.48
CA LEU A 209 8.20 6.80 30.67
C LEU A 209 8.56 5.31 30.79
N GLY A 210 9.84 4.93 30.66
CA GLY A 210 10.33 3.56 30.84
C GLY A 210 9.93 2.56 29.75
N THR A 211 9.38 3.01 28.62
CA THR A 211 8.74 2.12 27.63
C THR A 211 9.69 1.56 26.57
N ASN A 212 10.74 2.30 26.19
CA ASN A 212 11.68 1.87 25.13
C ASN A 212 12.92 1.15 25.69
N SER A 213 13.45 1.60 26.84
CA SER A 213 14.74 1.16 27.40
C SER A 213 14.75 -0.29 27.91
N SER A 214 13.69 -0.74 28.60
CA SER A 214 13.57 -2.12 29.10
C SER A 214 13.46 -3.15 27.96
N MET A 215 12.69 -2.79 26.91
CA MET A 215 12.49 -3.64 25.75
C MET A 215 13.75 -3.69 24.86
N LEU A 216 14.43 -2.55 24.66
CA LEU A 216 15.69 -2.49 23.92
C LEU A 216 16.80 -3.30 24.62
N ASN A 217 16.95 -3.19 25.94
CA ASN A 217 17.94 -3.98 26.69
C ASN A 217 17.68 -5.48 26.59
N THR A 218 16.41 -5.90 26.64
CA THR A 218 16.02 -7.31 26.43
C THR A 218 16.38 -7.77 25.01
N LEU A 219 16.09 -6.95 23.99
CA LEU A 219 16.36 -7.29 22.59
C LEU A 219 17.87 -7.33 22.26
N TYR A 220 18.69 -6.45 22.85
CA TYR A 220 20.15 -6.49 22.71
C TYR A 220 20.76 -7.71 23.42
N THR A 221 20.20 -8.12 24.56
CA THR A 221 20.64 -9.32 25.28
C THR A 221 20.36 -10.59 24.47
N VAL A 222 19.22 -10.64 23.76
CA VAL A 222 18.87 -11.75 22.87
C VAL A 222 19.66 -11.72 21.55
N GLY A 223 20.00 -10.53 21.04
CA GLY A 223 20.68 -10.33 19.76
C GLY A 223 22.18 -10.64 19.74
N GLY A 224 22.86 -10.75 20.88
CA GLY A 224 24.26 -11.20 21.00
C GLY A 224 25.35 -10.39 20.28
N SER A 225 25.01 -9.37 19.47
CA SER A 225 25.94 -8.50 18.74
C SER A 225 25.26 -7.18 18.32
N THR A 226 26.04 -6.10 18.24
CA THR A 226 25.61 -4.75 17.80
C THR A 226 26.07 -4.39 16.39
N SER A 227 26.79 -5.29 15.70
CA SER A 227 27.34 -5.03 14.37
C SER A 227 26.25 -5.06 13.29
N GLY A 228 26.27 -4.10 12.35
CA GLY A 228 25.25 -4.00 11.28
C GLY A 228 25.19 -5.22 10.35
N ARG A 229 26.22 -6.07 10.32
CA ARG A 229 26.26 -7.33 9.56
C ARG A 229 25.63 -8.48 10.33
N ASP A 230 25.79 -8.54 11.65
CA ASP A 230 25.17 -9.57 12.49
C ASP A 230 23.69 -9.28 12.75
N LEU A 231 23.32 -8.01 12.83
CA LEU A 231 21.93 -7.55 12.93
C LEU A 231 21.09 -7.87 11.68
N LYS A 232 21.74 -8.13 10.52
CA LYS A 232 21.09 -8.66 9.31
C LYS A 232 20.87 -10.18 9.33
N LYS A 233 21.57 -10.92 10.20
CA LYS A 233 21.47 -12.41 10.30
C LYS A 233 20.27 -12.86 11.14
N PHE A 234 19.71 -11.99 12.00
CA PHE A 234 18.50 -12.26 12.79
C PHE A 234 17.20 -12.22 11.97
N SER A 235 17.27 -12.01 10.65
CA SER A 235 16.14 -12.19 9.73
C SER A 235 16.61 -12.89 8.46
N VAL A 236 16.04 -14.06 8.16
CA VAL A 236 16.41 -14.88 7.01
C VAL A 236 15.86 -14.30 5.70
N SER A 237 16.75 -14.23 4.72
CA SER A 237 16.65 -14.03 3.25
C SER A 237 15.83 -12.86 2.68
N ALA A 238 16.56 -11.97 1.99
CA ALA A 238 16.03 -10.98 1.06
C ALA A 238 15.75 -11.61 -0.32
N ALA A 239 14.55 -11.36 -0.85
CA ALA A 239 14.23 -11.45 -2.27
C ALA A 239 13.87 -10.03 -2.77
N PRO A 240 14.37 -9.57 -3.93
CA PRO A 240 14.32 -8.16 -4.29
C PRO A 240 13.02 -7.81 -5.02
N HIS A 241 12.16 -6.98 -4.41
CA HIS A 241 11.14 -6.23 -5.16
C HIS A 241 10.67 -5.00 -4.38
N GLY A 242 11.23 -3.83 -4.71
CA GLY A 242 10.54 -2.92 -5.62
C GLY A 242 9.34 -2.12 -5.13
N GLU A 243 9.25 -1.76 -3.84
CA GLU A 243 8.46 -0.58 -3.42
C GLU A 243 9.36 0.68 -3.32
N LEU A 244 10.41 0.70 -4.15
CA LEU A 244 11.32 1.83 -4.23
C LEU A 244 10.50 3.09 -4.54
N GLY A 245 10.60 4.09 -3.66
CA GLY A 245 10.33 5.45 -4.08
C GLY A 245 11.13 5.76 -5.35
N HIS A 246 10.53 6.55 -6.24
CA HIS A 246 11.10 7.09 -7.48
C HIS A 246 12.30 6.36 -8.08
N VAL A 247 12.01 5.27 -8.79
CA VAL A 247 12.91 4.70 -9.79
C VAL A 247 12.32 4.89 -11.17
N LEU A 248 13.14 5.35 -12.12
CA LEU A 248 12.80 5.30 -13.53
C LEU A 248 12.76 3.84 -13.95
N ILE A 249 11.68 3.40 -14.58
CA ILE A 249 11.57 2.07 -15.16
C ILE A 249 11.41 2.18 -16.68
N ASN A 250 12.06 1.30 -17.43
CA ASN A 250 11.82 1.22 -18.88
C ASN A 250 10.49 0.52 -19.18
N SER A 251 10.11 0.47 -20.46
CA SER A 251 8.89 -0.22 -20.95
C SER A 251 8.80 -1.71 -20.61
N HIS A 252 9.88 -2.31 -20.10
CA HIS A 252 9.98 -3.71 -19.68
C HIS A 252 10.09 -3.86 -18.16
N GLY A 253 9.86 -2.79 -17.38
CA GLY A 253 9.86 -2.82 -15.92
C GLY A 253 11.25 -2.89 -15.27
N ARG A 254 12.34 -2.69 -16.02
CA ARG A 254 13.69 -2.62 -15.46
C ARG A 254 13.99 -1.22 -14.95
N VAL A 255 14.58 -1.13 -13.76
CA VAL A 255 15.07 0.13 -13.19
C VAL A 255 16.21 0.68 -14.04
N ILE A 256 16.07 1.92 -14.51
CA ILE A 256 17.00 2.64 -15.39
C ILE A 256 17.51 3.96 -14.79
N GLY A 257 17.10 4.32 -13.57
CA GLY A 257 17.61 5.51 -12.88
C GLY A 257 16.87 5.81 -11.58
N VAL A 258 17.40 6.74 -10.79
CA VAL A 258 16.75 7.33 -9.61
C VAL A 258 16.29 8.73 -10.01
N VAL A 259 15.10 9.17 -9.58
CA VAL A 259 14.65 10.55 -9.89
C VAL A 259 15.39 11.52 -8.98
N ASP A 260 16.13 12.46 -9.56
CA ASP A 260 17.04 13.37 -8.85
C ASP A 260 16.33 14.39 -7.94
N THR A 261 15.01 14.61 -8.12
CA THR A 261 14.19 15.46 -7.25
C THR A 261 12.98 14.69 -6.71
N TRP A 262 13.17 14.00 -5.58
CA TRP A 262 12.06 13.42 -4.81
C TRP A 262 11.33 14.54 -4.06
N THR A 263 10.06 14.76 -4.38
CA THR A 263 9.20 15.66 -3.61
C THR A 263 8.31 14.81 -2.70
N PRO A 264 8.23 15.11 -1.39
CA PRO A 264 7.32 14.42 -0.49
C PRO A 264 5.89 14.48 -1.04
N PRO A 265 5.16 13.36 -1.07
CA PRO A 265 3.76 13.37 -1.44
C PRO A 265 2.93 14.33 -0.58
N ASP A 266 1.98 15.01 -1.20
CA ASP A 266 1.11 15.99 -0.55
C ASP A 266 -0.38 15.79 -0.91
N LYS A 267 -1.24 16.66 -0.39
CA LYS A 267 -2.68 16.62 -0.62
C LYS A 267 -3.05 16.90 -2.08
N GLU A 268 -2.30 17.75 -2.78
CA GLU A 268 -2.57 18.11 -4.17
C GLU A 268 -2.28 16.92 -5.09
N MET A 269 -1.19 16.22 -4.82
CA MET A 269 -0.86 14.95 -5.46
C MET A 269 -1.93 13.90 -5.19
N GLY A 270 -2.42 13.79 -3.95
CA GLY A 270 -3.55 12.92 -3.60
C GLY A 270 -4.80 13.24 -4.42
N ARG A 271 -5.16 14.52 -4.53
CA ARG A 271 -6.30 14.98 -5.35
C ARG A 271 -6.11 14.61 -6.82
N THR A 272 -4.91 14.81 -7.36
CA THR A 272 -4.56 14.47 -8.74
C THR A 272 -4.68 12.97 -9.00
N GLN A 273 -4.19 12.13 -8.09
CA GLN A 273 -4.31 10.66 -8.21
C GLN A 273 -5.78 10.21 -8.18
N LEU A 274 -6.59 10.76 -7.27
CA LEU A 274 -8.02 10.44 -7.20
C LEU A 274 -8.79 10.90 -8.46
N GLN A 275 -8.41 12.04 -9.03
CA GLN A 275 -8.98 12.55 -10.29
C GLN A 275 -8.63 11.62 -11.47
N GLN A 276 -7.36 11.21 -11.60
CA GLN A 276 -6.94 10.24 -12.62
C GLN A 276 -7.66 8.90 -12.48
N MET A 277 -7.85 8.44 -11.24
CA MET A 277 -8.62 7.23 -10.96
C MET A 277 -10.09 7.38 -11.37
N ALA A 278 -10.71 8.53 -11.11
CA ALA A 278 -12.10 8.80 -11.51
C ALA A 278 -12.25 8.79 -13.05
N GLU A 279 -11.35 9.46 -13.77
CA GLU A 279 -11.32 9.46 -15.24
C GLU A 279 -11.18 8.05 -15.82
N ARG A 280 -10.31 7.22 -15.24
CA ARG A 280 -10.13 5.82 -15.65
C ARG A 280 -11.40 5.02 -15.41
N VAL A 281 -12.04 5.19 -14.26
CA VAL A 281 -13.30 4.53 -13.93
C VAL A 281 -14.39 4.91 -14.93
N GLU A 282 -14.54 6.19 -15.26
CA GLU A 282 -15.50 6.68 -16.25
C GLU A 282 -15.23 6.13 -17.65
N GLN A 283 -13.97 6.16 -18.10
CA GLN A 283 -13.60 5.58 -19.40
C GLN A 283 -13.87 4.08 -19.44
N THR A 284 -13.55 3.36 -18.36
CA THR A 284 -13.79 1.91 -18.27
C THR A 284 -15.28 1.61 -18.34
N MET A 285 -16.11 2.34 -17.59
CA MET A 285 -17.58 2.19 -17.63
C MET A 285 -18.14 2.43 -19.04
N SER A 286 -17.66 3.46 -19.73
CA SER A 286 -18.05 3.76 -21.11
C SER A 286 -17.73 2.59 -22.05
N VAL A 287 -16.53 2.01 -21.93
CA VAL A 287 -16.11 0.86 -22.74
C VAL A 287 -16.92 -0.39 -22.40
N ILE A 288 -17.17 -0.67 -21.12
CA ILE A 288 -17.99 -1.84 -20.71
C ILE A 288 -19.38 -1.74 -21.34
N LYS A 289 -20.03 -0.57 -21.29
CA LYS A 289 -21.36 -0.37 -21.91
C LYS A 289 -21.33 -0.69 -23.39
N ARG A 290 -20.36 -0.16 -24.15
CA ARG A 290 -20.25 -0.46 -25.59
C ARG A 290 -19.97 -1.94 -25.88
N VAL A 291 -19.18 -2.62 -25.05
CA VAL A 291 -18.96 -4.07 -25.17
C VAL A 291 -20.25 -4.84 -24.92
N GLN A 292 -21.07 -4.42 -23.95
CA GLN A 292 -22.38 -5.04 -23.69
C GLN A 292 -23.38 -4.78 -24.83
N ASP A 293 -23.36 -3.59 -25.43
CA ASP A 293 -24.25 -3.23 -26.54
C ASP A 293 -23.87 -3.95 -27.84
N THR A 294 -22.58 -4.01 -28.15
CA THR A 294 -22.06 -4.56 -29.41
C THR A 294 -21.77 -6.06 -29.35
N MET A 295 -21.64 -6.62 -28.15
CA MET A 295 -21.16 -7.98 -27.90
C MET A 295 -19.81 -8.27 -28.56
N LYS A 296 -18.97 -7.24 -28.76
CA LYS A 296 -17.63 -7.35 -29.34
C LYS A 296 -16.57 -6.89 -28.35
N PRO A 297 -15.37 -7.50 -28.33
CA PRO A 297 -14.27 -6.99 -27.52
C PRO A 297 -13.85 -5.58 -27.94
N GLU A 298 -13.58 -4.72 -26.96
CA GLU A 298 -13.04 -3.39 -27.19
C GLU A 298 -11.73 -3.19 -26.43
N LYS A 299 -10.90 -2.31 -26.98
CA LYS A 299 -9.65 -1.88 -26.36
C LYS A 299 -9.69 -0.39 -26.08
N PHE A 300 -9.08 0.01 -24.97
CA PHE A 300 -8.80 1.41 -24.72
C PHE A 300 -7.43 1.55 -24.03
N THR A 301 -6.83 2.71 -24.21
CA THR A 301 -5.54 3.03 -23.60
C THR A 301 -5.76 4.09 -22.53
N PHE A 302 -5.17 3.90 -21.36
CA PHE A 302 -5.06 4.92 -20.34
C PHE A 302 -3.60 5.00 -19.88
N GLY A 303 -3.01 6.20 -19.97
CA GLY A 303 -1.58 6.38 -19.75
C GLY A 303 -0.78 5.56 -20.77
N SER A 304 0.16 4.75 -20.30
CA SER A 304 0.99 3.87 -21.14
C SER A 304 0.42 2.46 -21.33
N ARG A 305 -0.76 2.16 -20.76
CA ARG A 305 -1.31 0.79 -20.76
C ARG A 305 -2.58 0.68 -21.58
N THR A 306 -2.63 -0.38 -22.40
CA THR A 306 -3.83 -0.76 -23.15
C THR A 306 -4.55 -1.89 -22.42
N PHE A 307 -5.86 -1.72 -22.25
CA PHE A 307 -6.76 -2.68 -21.64
C PHE A 307 -7.69 -3.27 -22.70
N THR A 308 -8.05 -4.54 -22.55
CA THR A 308 -8.97 -5.26 -23.44
C THR A 308 -10.17 -5.76 -22.64
N ILE A 309 -11.33 -5.19 -22.90
CA ILE A 309 -12.61 -5.63 -22.33
C ILE A 309 -13.28 -6.59 -23.30
N LYS A 310 -13.67 -7.75 -22.81
CA LYS A 310 -14.34 -8.81 -23.60
C LYS A 310 -15.78 -8.96 -23.13
N PRO A 311 -16.72 -9.37 -24.00
CA PRO A 311 -18.07 -9.76 -23.59
C PRO A 311 -18.04 -10.86 -22.53
N ASP A 312 -19.10 -10.96 -21.73
CA ASP A 312 -19.27 -12.04 -20.75
C ASP A 312 -19.43 -13.40 -21.47
N SER A 313 -18.33 -14.05 -21.79
CA SER A 313 -18.35 -15.35 -22.48
C SER A 313 -18.29 -16.55 -21.53
N ALA A 314 -17.73 -16.37 -20.34
CA ALA A 314 -17.49 -17.46 -19.37
C ALA A 314 -18.43 -17.40 -18.14
N ARG A 315 -18.93 -16.22 -17.79
CA ARG A 315 -19.82 -16.01 -16.64
C ARG A 315 -20.73 -14.80 -16.88
N THR A 316 -21.98 -15.09 -17.21
CA THR A 316 -23.00 -14.07 -17.52
C THR A 316 -23.18 -13.09 -16.36
N GLY A 317 -23.17 -11.79 -16.66
CA GLY A 317 -23.47 -10.72 -15.72
C GLY A 317 -22.27 -10.20 -14.95
N MET A 318 -21.05 -10.67 -15.22
CA MET A 318 -19.85 -10.19 -14.54
C MET A 318 -19.48 -8.76 -14.96
N LEU A 319 -19.63 -8.40 -16.23
CA LEU A 319 -19.47 -7.00 -16.67
C LEU A 319 -20.50 -6.06 -16.02
N ALA A 320 -21.76 -6.50 -15.87
CA ALA A 320 -22.79 -5.73 -15.18
C ALA A 320 -22.45 -5.53 -13.69
N ARG A 321 -21.93 -6.57 -13.04
CA ARG A 321 -21.42 -6.48 -11.66
C ARG A 321 -20.23 -5.53 -11.56
N SER A 322 -19.33 -5.57 -12.54
CA SER A 322 -18.17 -4.68 -12.62
C SER A 322 -18.58 -3.21 -12.79
N LEU A 323 -19.58 -2.92 -13.62
CA LEU A 323 -20.18 -1.58 -13.71
C LEU A 323 -20.66 -1.10 -12.34
N GLY A 324 -21.36 -1.93 -11.58
CA GLY A 324 -21.78 -1.59 -10.23
C GLY A 324 -20.62 -1.25 -9.28
N TRP A 325 -19.48 -1.94 -9.39
CA TRP A 325 -18.27 -1.61 -8.63
C TRP A 325 -17.65 -0.28 -9.05
N HIS A 326 -17.60 -0.02 -10.36
CA HIS A 326 -17.12 1.25 -10.89
C HIS A 326 -18.00 2.42 -10.47
N GLU A 327 -19.33 2.29 -10.55
CA GLU A 327 -20.27 3.32 -10.12
C GLU A 327 -20.15 3.65 -8.63
N GLN A 328 -20.04 2.62 -7.77
CA GLN A 328 -19.80 2.82 -6.35
C GLN A 328 -18.47 3.55 -6.10
N THR A 329 -17.43 3.16 -6.82
CA THR A 329 -16.11 3.76 -6.70
C THR A 329 -16.12 5.21 -7.16
N LEU A 330 -16.74 5.52 -8.31
CA LEU A 330 -16.83 6.87 -8.84
C LEU A 330 -17.57 7.81 -7.89
N ARG A 331 -18.70 7.37 -7.32
CA ARG A 331 -19.43 8.14 -6.30
C ARG A 331 -18.55 8.47 -5.10
N ALA A 332 -17.78 7.49 -4.62
CA ALA A 332 -16.88 7.71 -3.50
C ALA A 332 -15.72 8.66 -3.85
N LEU A 333 -15.12 8.51 -5.04
CA LEU A 333 -14.05 9.40 -5.53
C LEU A 333 -14.53 10.85 -5.66
N ARG A 334 -15.73 11.08 -6.23
CA ARG A 334 -16.34 12.41 -6.32
C ARG A 334 -16.52 13.04 -4.94
N SER A 335 -16.96 12.26 -3.95
CA SER A 335 -17.05 12.70 -2.55
C SER A 335 -15.68 13.10 -1.99
N TYR A 336 -14.63 12.28 -2.18
CA TYR A 336 -13.26 12.65 -1.78
C TYR A 336 -12.73 13.91 -2.49
N LEU A 337 -13.16 14.15 -3.74
CA LEU A 337 -12.78 15.31 -4.55
C LEU A 337 -13.62 16.56 -4.27
N GLY A 338 -14.65 16.48 -3.41
CA GLY A 338 -15.59 17.57 -3.16
C GLY A 338 -16.50 17.89 -4.35
N GLN A 339 -16.64 16.96 -5.29
CA GLN A 339 -17.53 17.07 -6.44
C GLN A 339 -18.90 16.49 -6.05
N ALA A 340 -20.00 17.20 -6.35
CA ALA A 340 -21.35 16.69 -6.09
C ALA A 340 -21.56 15.35 -6.82
N SER A 341 -22.27 14.43 -6.17
CA SER A 341 -22.51 13.04 -6.62
C SER A 341 -23.26 12.95 -7.93
#